data_AF-A0AA97EDT3-F1
#
_entry.id   AF-A0AA97EDT3-F1
#
_cell.length_a   1.000
_cell.length_b   1.000
_cell.length_c   1.000
_cell.angle_alpha   90.00
_cell.angle_beta   90.00
_cell.angle_gamma   90.00
#
_symmetry.space_group_name_H-M   'P 1'
#
loop_
_entity.id
_entity.type
_entity.pdbx_description
1 polymer ?
#
loop_
_entity_poly.entity_id
_entity_poly.type
_entity_poly.pdbx_seq_one_letter_code
_entity_poly.pdbx_strand_id
1 'polypeptide(L)'
;MVSQISRPLPSDRSAPGDPQRLQRLRHTCAHVLAMAVQRLFPETRVTIGPSTETGFYYDFDRAIAFTPDDLTRIEADMRQIICANLPIVRETVDRDELRAEIAQLHEPYKLEILDGIPLGEPVTRYYIGCPDPALPQGAEPPSLFNFPVPEDPTPAAYWWDLCAGPHLNTTGEIHPEAFALESVAGAYWRGDETQPQLQRIYGTAWETPEQLQAYLAQKEEAKRRDHRKLGQELDLFSIQEEAGGGLVFWHPKGARMRLLIEDYWRSAHLSGGYDLLYTPHIANLDLWKTSGHFDFYRDNMFDSMTIEAQQYQLRPMNCPFHVLTYQNKLHSYRELPLRWAELGTVYRYERSGVLHGLMRVRGFTQDDAHVFCLPEQVTDEVLAVLNLTEQILSDFGFTEYEVNLSTRPAKSVGADAVWDLATDALIQALDSKGWDYVTDEGGGAFYGPKIDIKIRDAIGRLWQCSTIQVDFNLPERFDLHYVAADGSRQRPIMIHRAIFGSLERFFGILVENYAGDFPLWLAPVQLRLLPVSDGQRNYANTVAQTLKQQGYRVEVDASGDRLGKQIRTAELEKIPVVAVVGKREVEQQTLSVRTRQDGDRGALNLTELQGLMTQAIADRGRV
;
A
#
# COMPACT_ATOMS: atom_id res chain seq x y z
N MET A 1 48.68 -11.00 0.02
CA MET A 1 48.54 -12.12 -0.95
C MET A 1 47.87 -11.53 -2.17
N VAL A 2 48.32 -11.90 -3.37
CA VAL A 2 47.97 -11.27 -4.66
C VAL A 2 46.45 -11.11 -4.81
N SER A 3 45.97 -9.88 -5.05
CA SER A 3 44.58 -9.64 -5.40
C SER A 3 44.26 -10.44 -6.67
N GLN A 4 43.28 -11.33 -6.59
CA GLN A 4 42.83 -12.07 -7.76
C GLN A 4 41.75 -11.25 -8.46
N ILE A 5 42.17 -10.41 -9.41
CA ILE A 5 41.29 -9.90 -10.46
C ILE A 5 40.85 -11.12 -11.26
N SER A 6 39.73 -11.71 -10.87
CA SER A 6 39.14 -12.86 -11.56
C SER A 6 37.94 -12.38 -12.35
N ARG A 7 37.85 -12.83 -13.61
CA ARG A 7 36.63 -12.66 -14.41
C ARG A 7 35.44 -13.20 -13.59
N PRO A 8 34.25 -12.58 -13.68
CA PRO A 8 33.07 -13.06 -12.95
C PRO A 8 32.91 -14.58 -13.17
N LEU A 9 32.64 -15.29 -12.07
CA LEU A 9 32.45 -16.75 -12.09
C LEU A 9 31.36 -17.09 -13.13
N PRO A 10 31.42 -18.26 -13.80
CA PRO A 10 30.38 -18.68 -14.74
C PRO A 10 28.96 -18.70 -14.13
N SER A 11 28.85 -18.87 -12.81
CA SER A 11 27.61 -18.78 -12.02
C SER A 11 27.05 -17.35 -11.87
N ASP A 12 27.85 -16.32 -12.15
CA ASP A 12 27.46 -14.91 -12.15
C ASP A 12 27.05 -14.38 -13.53
N ARG A 13 27.10 -15.24 -14.57
CA ARG A 13 26.70 -14.85 -15.93
C ARG A 13 25.19 -15.00 -16.10
N SER A 14 24.55 -13.94 -16.57
CA SER A 14 23.15 -13.96 -16.96
C SER A 14 22.93 -14.93 -18.14
N ALA A 15 22.26 -16.06 -17.88
CA ALA A 15 21.76 -16.91 -18.95
C ALA A 15 20.44 -16.35 -19.51
N PRO A 16 20.07 -16.66 -20.78
CA PRO A 16 18.73 -16.35 -21.27
C PRO A 16 17.67 -17.01 -20.39
N GLY A 17 16.80 -16.21 -19.74
CA GLY A 17 15.76 -16.70 -18.83
C GLY A 17 16.10 -16.72 -17.33
N ASP A 18 17.17 -16.06 -16.89
CA ASP A 18 17.49 -15.91 -15.45
C ASP A 18 16.37 -15.10 -14.72
N PRO A 19 15.68 -15.70 -13.73
CA PRO A 19 14.63 -14.99 -12.96
C PRO A 19 15.15 -13.78 -12.19
N GLN A 20 16.48 -13.66 -11.97
CA GLN A 20 17.12 -12.52 -11.31
C GLN A 20 17.74 -11.52 -12.30
N ARG A 21 17.55 -11.68 -13.61
CA ARG A 21 18.15 -10.80 -14.63
C ARG A 21 17.75 -9.34 -14.46
N LEU A 22 16.48 -9.06 -14.17
CA LEU A 22 16.00 -7.69 -13.89
C LEU A 22 16.67 -7.08 -12.65
N GLN A 23 16.89 -7.88 -11.60
CA GLN A 23 17.60 -7.42 -10.40
C GLN A 23 19.05 -7.03 -10.74
N ARG A 24 19.78 -7.90 -11.46
CA ARG A 24 21.16 -7.63 -11.93
C ARG A 24 21.21 -6.38 -12.81
N LEU A 25 20.25 -6.24 -13.72
CA LEU A 25 20.13 -5.11 -14.64
C LEU A 25 19.94 -3.80 -13.87
N ARG A 26 18.98 -3.75 -12.95
CA ARG A 26 18.70 -2.56 -12.13
C ARG A 26 19.85 -2.20 -11.22
N HIS A 27 20.49 -3.18 -10.61
CA HIS A 27 21.65 -2.97 -9.75
C HIS A 27 22.85 -2.43 -10.55
N THR A 28 23.06 -2.95 -11.76
CA THR A 28 24.07 -2.41 -12.69
C THR A 28 23.74 -0.98 -13.14
N CYS A 29 22.48 -0.68 -13.43
CA CYS A 29 22.04 0.69 -13.73
C CYS A 29 22.29 1.65 -12.56
N ALA A 30 22.16 1.20 -11.30
CA ALA A 30 22.51 2.00 -10.13
C ALA A 30 24.00 2.41 -10.14
N HIS A 31 24.91 1.47 -10.44
CA HIS A 31 26.33 1.78 -10.55
C HIS A 31 26.65 2.69 -11.74
N VAL A 32 25.98 2.50 -12.88
CA VAL A 32 26.10 3.42 -14.03
C VAL A 32 25.63 4.83 -13.66
N LEU A 33 24.55 4.96 -12.87
CA LEU A 33 24.08 6.23 -12.32
C LEU A 33 25.16 6.88 -11.43
N ALA A 34 25.74 6.12 -10.49
CA ALA A 34 26.77 6.66 -9.60
C ALA A 34 28.03 7.12 -10.37
N MET A 35 28.47 6.34 -11.35
CA MET A 35 29.56 6.73 -12.26
C MET A 35 29.23 8.01 -13.03
N ALA A 36 28.02 8.13 -13.58
CA ALA A 36 27.58 9.31 -14.32
C ALA A 36 27.53 10.56 -13.43
N VAL A 37 27.04 10.42 -12.20
CA VAL A 37 26.98 11.52 -11.23
C VAL A 37 28.38 11.99 -10.86
N GLN A 38 29.33 11.09 -10.55
CA GLN A 38 30.70 11.50 -10.21
C GLN A 38 31.48 12.06 -11.41
N ARG A 39 31.14 11.66 -12.65
CA ARG A 39 31.69 12.28 -13.88
C ARG A 39 31.22 13.71 -14.07
N LEU A 40 29.93 13.98 -13.84
CA LEU A 40 29.33 15.30 -14.01
C LEU A 40 29.57 16.23 -12.82
N PHE A 41 29.67 15.65 -11.62
CA PHE A 41 29.79 16.35 -10.34
C PHE A 41 30.88 15.68 -9.47
N PRO A 42 32.18 15.90 -9.77
CA PRO A 42 33.29 15.22 -9.11
C PRO A 42 33.38 15.44 -7.60
N GLU A 43 32.74 16.48 -7.07
CA GLU A 43 32.65 16.77 -5.64
C GLU A 43 31.70 15.83 -4.87
N THR A 44 30.89 15.05 -5.60
CA THR A 44 29.84 14.21 -5.02
C THR A 44 30.41 12.90 -4.46
N ARG A 45 30.02 12.58 -3.23
CA ARG A 45 30.36 11.29 -2.61
C ARG A 45 29.21 10.31 -2.77
N VAL A 46 29.53 9.09 -3.20
CA VAL A 46 28.59 7.99 -3.35
C VAL A 46 28.45 7.22 -2.03
N THR A 47 27.25 6.72 -1.74
CA THR A 47 26.99 5.98 -0.50
C THR A 47 26.38 4.60 -0.79
N ILE A 48 25.05 4.45 -0.77
CA ILE A 48 24.35 3.18 -0.93
C ILE A 48 23.41 3.24 -2.14
N GLY A 49 23.45 2.20 -2.99
CA GLY A 49 22.64 2.12 -4.22
C GLY A 49 22.05 0.75 -4.54
N PRO A 50 20.98 0.31 -3.85
CA PRO A 50 20.39 -1.00 -4.06
C PRO A 50 19.42 -1.01 -5.23
N SER A 51 19.21 -2.20 -5.82
CA SER A 51 18.05 -2.45 -6.68
C SER A 51 16.77 -2.58 -5.86
N THR A 52 15.64 -2.18 -6.44
CA THR A 52 14.29 -2.37 -5.91
C THR A 52 13.47 -3.29 -6.82
N GLU A 53 12.26 -3.65 -6.38
CA GLU A 53 11.33 -4.51 -7.14
C GLU A 53 10.92 -3.91 -8.51
N THR A 54 10.97 -2.58 -8.66
CA THR A 54 10.59 -1.88 -9.89
C THR A 54 11.68 -0.99 -10.46
N GLY A 55 12.86 -0.92 -9.84
CA GLY A 55 13.91 -0.01 -10.24
C GLY A 55 15.15 -0.07 -9.35
N PHE A 56 15.70 1.10 -9.02
CA PHE A 56 16.88 1.28 -8.18
C PHE A 56 16.89 2.71 -7.60
N TYR A 57 17.73 2.93 -6.60
CA TYR A 57 18.08 4.29 -6.19
C TYR A 57 19.56 4.36 -5.83
N TYR A 58 20.09 5.57 -5.73
CA TYR A 58 21.40 5.83 -5.13
C TYR A 58 21.36 7.05 -4.24
N ASP A 59 22.01 6.94 -3.08
CA ASP A 59 22.18 8.04 -2.14
C ASP A 59 23.53 8.74 -2.34
N PHE A 60 23.47 10.06 -2.47
CA PHE A 60 24.63 10.92 -2.71
C PHE A 60 24.78 11.96 -1.60
N ASP A 61 26.00 12.14 -1.13
CA ASP A 61 26.36 13.28 -0.29
C ASP A 61 26.94 14.38 -1.19
N ARG A 62 26.13 15.43 -1.36
CA ARG A 62 26.43 16.60 -2.18
C ARG A 62 25.84 17.84 -1.52
N ALA A 63 26.64 18.91 -1.45
CA ALA A 63 26.20 20.17 -0.83
C ALA A 63 25.10 20.89 -1.62
N ILE A 64 25.10 20.76 -2.95
CA ILE A 64 24.13 21.39 -3.85
C ILE A 64 23.03 20.38 -4.18
N ALA A 65 21.77 20.80 -4.09
CA ALA A 65 20.63 19.96 -4.45
C ALA A 65 20.64 19.59 -5.95
N PHE A 66 20.32 18.34 -6.29
CA PHE A 66 20.05 17.94 -7.67
C PHE A 66 18.74 18.55 -8.18
N THR A 67 18.76 19.02 -9.41
CA THR A 67 17.59 19.60 -10.09
C THR A 67 17.03 18.65 -11.16
N PRO A 68 15.78 18.85 -11.63
CA PRO A 68 15.25 18.10 -12.77
C PRO A 68 16.10 18.22 -14.05
N ASP A 69 16.75 19.37 -14.24
CA ASP A 69 17.68 19.58 -15.36
C ASP A 69 18.96 18.74 -15.21
N ASP A 70 19.45 18.57 -13.97
CA ASP A 70 20.57 17.68 -13.69
C ASP A 70 20.22 16.23 -14.00
N LEU A 71 19.00 15.77 -13.70
CA LEU A 71 18.55 14.42 -14.06
C LEU A 71 18.62 14.17 -15.56
N THR A 72 18.23 15.16 -16.38
CA THR A 72 18.30 15.05 -17.85
C THR A 72 19.76 14.93 -18.33
N ARG A 73 20.68 15.66 -17.70
CA ARG A 73 22.13 15.58 -18.01
C ARG A 73 22.73 14.25 -17.56
N ILE A 74 22.37 13.78 -16.37
CA ILE A 74 22.81 12.49 -15.81
C ILE A 74 22.33 11.35 -16.70
N GLU A 75 21.05 11.33 -17.11
CA GLU A 75 20.55 10.33 -18.05
C GLU A 75 21.32 10.30 -19.37
N ALA A 76 21.65 11.48 -19.91
CA ALA A 76 22.42 11.55 -21.15
C ALA A 76 23.83 10.94 -20.98
N ASP A 77 24.51 11.21 -19.87
CA ASP A 77 25.83 10.61 -19.58
C ASP A 77 25.72 9.10 -19.29
N MET A 78 24.67 8.65 -18.60
CA MET A 78 24.38 7.22 -18.42
C MET A 78 24.22 6.51 -19.78
N ARG A 79 23.50 7.10 -20.73
CA ARG A 79 23.37 6.55 -22.11
C ARG A 79 24.73 6.44 -22.78
N GLN A 80 25.62 7.44 -22.60
CA GLN A 80 26.98 7.38 -23.15
C GLN A 80 27.79 6.23 -22.54
N ILE A 81 27.72 6.03 -21.21
CA ILE A 81 28.40 4.93 -20.51
C ILE A 81 27.89 3.55 -20.98
N ILE A 82 26.58 3.43 -21.19
CA ILE A 82 25.94 2.21 -21.70
C ILE A 82 26.42 1.92 -23.13
N CYS A 83 26.38 2.92 -24.01
CA CYS A 83 26.85 2.79 -25.39
C CYS A 83 28.36 2.50 -25.50
N ALA A 84 29.15 2.89 -24.50
CA ALA A 84 30.58 2.58 -24.43
C ALA A 84 30.86 1.09 -24.11
N ASN A 85 29.84 0.31 -23.72
CA ASN A 85 29.92 -1.13 -23.46
C ASN A 85 31.11 -1.55 -22.57
N LEU A 86 31.29 -0.83 -21.45
CA LEU A 86 32.39 -1.04 -20.53
C LEU A 86 32.25 -2.39 -19.80
N PRO A 87 33.35 -3.13 -19.59
CA PRO A 87 33.33 -4.38 -18.84
C PRO A 87 33.04 -4.12 -17.36
N ILE A 88 32.30 -5.03 -16.73
CA ILE A 88 32.08 -5.05 -15.29
C ILE A 88 32.95 -6.14 -14.68
N VAL A 89 33.88 -5.75 -13.80
CA VAL A 89 34.88 -6.65 -13.23
C VAL A 89 34.70 -6.72 -11.72
N ARG A 90 34.65 -7.93 -11.18
CA ARG A 90 34.60 -8.19 -9.73
C ARG A 90 36.00 -8.48 -9.22
N GLU A 91 36.36 -7.88 -8.10
CA GLU A 91 37.58 -8.21 -7.39
C GLU A 91 37.26 -8.52 -5.92
N THR A 92 37.83 -9.61 -5.41
CA THR A 92 37.81 -9.92 -3.98
C THR A 92 39.09 -9.38 -3.36
N VAL A 93 38.95 -8.51 -2.35
CA VAL A 93 40.06 -7.76 -1.76
C VAL A 93 40.15 -8.10 -0.27
N ASP A 94 41.36 -8.05 0.28
CA ASP A 94 41.56 -8.14 1.72
C ASP A 94 40.97 -6.91 2.42
N ARG A 95 40.34 -7.14 3.58
CA ARG A 95 39.63 -6.10 4.34
C ARG A 95 40.57 -5.00 4.84
N ASP A 96 41.77 -5.37 5.31
CA ASP A 96 42.70 -4.40 5.88
C ASP A 96 43.39 -3.57 4.79
N GLU A 97 43.70 -4.21 3.66
CA GLU A 97 44.24 -3.53 2.47
C GLU A 97 43.22 -2.51 1.92
N LEU A 98 41.95 -2.92 1.77
CA LEU A 98 40.89 -2.03 1.27
C LEU A 98 40.58 -0.90 2.26
N ARG A 99 40.63 -1.16 3.58
CA ARG A 99 40.44 -0.11 4.60
C ARG A 99 41.50 0.99 4.46
N ALA A 100 42.76 0.62 4.25
CA ALA A 100 43.85 1.57 4.05
C ALA A 100 43.66 2.41 2.77
N GLU A 101 43.23 1.78 1.68
CA GLU A 101 42.94 2.45 0.40
C GLU A 101 41.79 3.46 0.53
N ILE A 102 40.65 3.04 1.10
CA ILE A 102 39.47 3.91 1.28
C ILE A 102 39.80 5.09 2.20
N ALA A 103 40.62 4.88 3.24
CA ALA A 103 41.07 5.95 4.13
C ALA A 103 41.93 7.00 3.40
N GLN A 104 42.77 6.59 2.44
CA GLN A 104 43.54 7.51 1.60
C GLN A 104 42.67 8.28 0.61
N LEU A 105 41.61 7.64 0.10
CA LEU A 105 40.62 8.26 -0.80
C LEU A 105 39.63 9.18 -0.08
N HIS A 106 39.69 9.26 1.25
CA HIS A 106 38.81 10.10 2.08
C HIS A 106 37.31 9.82 1.85
N GLU A 107 36.93 8.54 1.73
CA GLU A 107 35.54 8.10 1.55
C GLU A 107 34.97 7.50 2.86
N PRO A 108 34.48 8.34 3.80
CA PRO A 108 34.07 7.88 5.14
C PRO A 108 32.89 6.91 5.11
N TYR A 109 31.92 7.10 4.20
CA TYR A 109 30.77 6.20 4.09
C TYR A 109 31.17 4.78 3.71
N LYS A 110 32.13 4.61 2.79
CA LYS A 110 32.60 3.27 2.40
C LYS A 110 33.38 2.57 3.51
N LEU A 111 34.10 3.32 4.36
CA LEU A 111 34.71 2.76 5.58
C LEU A 111 33.64 2.22 6.53
N GLU A 112 32.57 2.98 6.77
CA GLU A 112 31.47 2.53 7.63
C GLU A 112 30.70 1.33 7.06
N ILE A 113 30.56 1.25 5.73
CA ILE A 113 29.98 0.09 5.05
C ILE A 113 30.89 -1.13 5.25
N LEU A 114 32.19 -0.97 5.02
CA LEU A 114 33.19 -2.03 5.21
C LEU A 114 33.18 -2.57 6.66
N ASP A 115 33.08 -1.67 7.64
CA ASP A 115 32.98 -2.02 9.06
C ASP A 115 31.68 -2.75 9.42
N GLY A 116 30.63 -2.58 8.61
CA GLY A 116 29.36 -3.28 8.76
C GLY A 116 29.37 -4.73 8.26
N ILE A 117 30.37 -5.14 7.48
CA ILE A 117 30.46 -6.50 6.93
C ILE A 117 31.01 -7.47 7.99
N PRO A 118 30.30 -8.57 8.33
CA PRO A 118 30.75 -9.53 9.35
C PRO A 118 32.17 -10.05 9.15
N LEU A 119 32.87 -10.35 10.24
CA LEU A 119 34.21 -10.96 10.22
C LEU A 119 34.11 -12.38 9.64
N GLY A 120 34.77 -12.61 8.51
CA GLY A 120 34.78 -13.91 7.80
C GLY A 120 34.04 -13.92 6.46
N GLU A 121 33.27 -12.87 6.13
CA GLU A 121 32.66 -12.73 4.81
C GLU A 121 33.62 -12.11 3.78
N PRO A 122 33.63 -12.57 2.52
CA PRO A 122 34.49 -12.03 1.49
C PRO A 122 34.09 -10.60 1.13
N VAL A 123 35.05 -9.68 1.19
CA VAL A 123 34.85 -8.29 0.77
C VAL A 123 35.08 -8.19 -0.74
N THR A 124 34.09 -7.67 -1.46
CA THR A 124 34.14 -7.53 -2.92
C THR A 124 33.97 -6.09 -3.36
N ARG A 125 34.73 -5.69 -4.38
CA ARG A 125 34.54 -4.45 -5.11
C ARG A 125 34.25 -4.73 -6.58
N TYR A 126 33.44 -3.89 -7.18
CA TYR A 126 33.10 -3.97 -8.60
C TYR A 126 33.65 -2.76 -9.33
N TYR A 127 34.14 -2.99 -10.54
CA TYR A 127 34.62 -1.98 -11.45
C TYR A 127 33.70 -1.85 -12.66
N ILE A 128 33.41 -0.62 -13.08
CA ILE A 128 32.92 -0.32 -14.43
C ILE A 128 34.11 0.20 -15.23
N GLY A 129 34.49 -0.52 -16.28
CA GLY A 129 35.81 -0.36 -16.91
C GLY A 129 36.83 -1.30 -16.28
N CYS A 130 38.00 -1.45 -16.92
CA CYS A 130 39.04 -2.35 -16.44
C CYS A 130 40.29 -1.57 -16.01
N PRO A 131 40.78 -1.76 -14.77
CA PRO A 131 42.05 -1.19 -14.33
C PRO A 131 43.29 -1.88 -14.97
N ASP A 132 43.12 -3.08 -15.55
CA ASP A 132 44.19 -3.83 -16.20
C ASP A 132 44.13 -3.68 -17.74
N PRO A 133 45.12 -3.04 -18.40
CA PRO A 133 45.17 -2.89 -19.85
C PRO A 133 45.38 -4.21 -20.63
N ALA A 134 45.62 -5.35 -19.95
CA ALA A 134 45.89 -6.65 -20.59
C ALA A 134 44.64 -7.51 -20.91
N LEU A 135 43.45 -7.12 -20.46
CA LEU A 135 42.18 -7.78 -20.85
C LEU A 135 41.68 -7.21 -22.19
N PRO A 136 41.13 -8.02 -23.12
CA PRO A 136 40.74 -7.54 -24.44
C PRO A 136 39.68 -6.46 -24.31
N GLN A 137 40.07 -5.21 -24.63
CA GLN A 137 39.16 -4.11 -24.86
C GLN A 137 38.26 -4.51 -26.03
N GLY A 138 36.98 -4.77 -25.75
CA GLY A 138 36.02 -5.06 -26.79
C GLY A 138 35.80 -3.83 -27.65
N ALA A 139 36.36 -3.84 -28.86
CA ALA A 139 36.35 -2.75 -29.84
C ALA A 139 36.99 -1.43 -29.35
N GLU A 140 37.70 -0.74 -30.26
CA GLU A 140 38.33 0.55 -29.94
C GLU A 140 37.31 1.51 -29.32
N PRO A 141 37.64 2.18 -28.20
CA PRO A 141 36.76 3.18 -27.64
C PRO A 141 36.53 4.28 -28.68
N PRO A 142 35.28 4.70 -28.96
CA PRO A 142 35.06 5.89 -29.77
C PRO A 142 35.79 7.07 -29.12
N SER A 143 36.31 7.97 -29.95
CA SER A 143 37.18 9.11 -29.60
C SER A 143 36.52 10.16 -28.69
N LEU A 144 36.09 9.75 -27.50
CA LEU A 144 35.51 10.57 -26.44
C LEU A 144 36.56 11.00 -25.39
N PHE A 145 37.82 10.57 -25.55
CA PHE A 145 38.91 10.81 -24.60
C PHE A 145 39.80 12.03 -24.91
N ASN A 146 39.44 12.88 -25.87
CA ASN A 146 40.24 14.08 -26.18
C ASN A 146 39.64 15.32 -25.51
N PHE A 147 40.08 15.60 -24.28
CA PHE A 147 39.95 16.93 -23.67
C PHE A 147 41.34 17.54 -23.46
N PRO A 148 41.51 18.87 -23.64
CA PRO A 148 42.75 19.55 -23.28
C PRO A 148 42.86 19.66 -21.76
N VAL A 149 43.94 19.09 -21.22
CA VAL A 149 44.24 18.99 -19.77
C VAL A 149 45.15 20.13 -19.34
N PRO A 150 44.89 20.83 -18.23
CA PRO A 150 45.93 21.42 -17.40
C PRO A 150 46.50 20.33 -16.47
N GLU A 151 47.73 19.90 -16.75
CA GLU A 151 48.70 19.16 -15.91
C GLU A 151 48.18 18.14 -14.85
N ASP A 152 47.99 16.88 -15.29
CA ASP A 152 48.00 15.56 -14.59
C ASP A 152 47.23 15.32 -13.26
N PRO A 153 46.73 14.08 -13.00
CA PRO A 153 46.96 12.82 -13.72
C PRO A 153 45.73 12.32 -14.49
N THR A 154 45.98 11.62 -15.59
CA THR A 154 45.09 10.72 -16.36
C THR A 154 43.64 10.53 -15.87
N PRO A 155 42.60 10.75 -16.71
CA PRO A 155 41.22 10.38 -16.33
C PRO A 155 41.19 8.88 -16.01
N ALA A 156 40.70 8.51 -14.82
CA ALA A 156 40.60 7.12 -14.43
C ALA A 156 39.79 6.35 -15.48
N ALA A 157 40.42 5.38 -16.14
CA ALA A 157 39.80 4.55 -17.19
C ALA A 157 38.71 3.59 -16.66
N TYR A 158 38.37 3.71 -15.38
CA TYR A 158 37.43 2.86 -14.67
C TYR A 158 36.82 3.62 -13.48
N TRP A 159 35.63 3.20 -13.08
CA TRP A 159 34.95 3.59 -11.84
C TRP A 159 34.81 2.35 -10.95
N TRP A 160 34.77 2.51 -9.62
CA TRP A 160 34.66 1.37 -8.72
C TRP A 160 33.73 1.65 -7.53
N ASP A 161 33.11 0.58 -7.01
CA ASP A 161 32.35 0.64 -5.77
C ASP A 161 32.41 -0.65 -4.94
N LEU A 162 32.21 -0.49 -3.63
CA LEU A 162 32.13 -1.57 -2.67
C LEU A 162 30.73 -2.19 -2.72
N CYS A 163 30.63 -3.40 -3.26
CA CYS A 163 29.34 -4.02 -3.50
C CYS A 163 29.45 -5.56 -3.50
N ALA A 164 28.40 -6.25 -3.03
CA ALA A 164 28.29 -7.70 -3.08
C ALA A 164 27.82 -8.23 -4.45
N GLY A 165 27.15 -7.39 -5.25
CA GLY A 165 26.45 -7.78 -6.47
C GLY A 165 25.09 -8.42 -6.19
N PRO A 166 24.47 -9.09 -7.19
CA PRO A 166 25.02 -9.43 -8.51
C PRO A 166 24.88 -8.31 -9.57
N HIS A 167 25.74 -8.34 -10.59
CA HIS A 167 25.75 -7.40 -11.73
C HIS A 167 25.64 -8.12 -13.09
N LEU A 168 25.44 -7.34 -14.16
CA LEU A 168 25.63 -7.76 -15.55
C LEU A 168 27.13 -7.86 -15.89
N ASN A 169 27.49 -8.40 -17.05
CA ASN A 169 28.89 -8.55 -17.46
C ASN A 169 29.46 -7.28 -18.09
N THR A 170 28.63 -6.50 -18.79
CA THR A 170 29.02 -5.26 -19.47
C THR A 170 27.92 -4.22 -19.37
N THR A 171 28.26 -2.93 -19.42
CA THR A 171 27.26 -1.86 -19.42
C THR A 171 26.35 -1.89 -20.64
N GLY A 172 26.83 -2.42 -21.78
CA GLY A 172 26.06 -2.54 -23.02
C GLY A 172 25.01 -3.66 -23.02
N GLU A 173 24.93 -4.47 -21.96
CA GLU A 173 23.78 -5.37 -21.77
C GLU A 173 22.51 -4.61 -21.34
N ILE A 174 22.64 -3.36 -20.91
CA ILE A 174 21.51 -2.46 -20.63
C ILE A 174 21.07 -1.84 -21.96
N HIS A 175 19.77 -1.90 -22.26
CA HIS A 175 19.25 -1.20 -23.44
C HIS A 175 19.19 0.32 -23.16
N PRO A 176 19.77 1.19 -24.01
CA PRO A 176 19.93 2.63 -23.73
C PRO A 176 18.59 3.40 -23.64
N GLU A 177 17.52 2.82 -24.18
CA GLU A 177 16.15 3.36 -24.12
C GLU A 177 15.24 2.62 -23.13
N ALA A 178 15.75 1.66 -22.35
CA ALA A 178 14.96 0.87 -21.39
C ALA A 178 15.21 1.26 -19.93
N PHE A 179 15.73 2.46 -19.67
CA PHE A 179 15.85 3.02 -18.32
C PHE A 179 15.41 4.49 -18.28
N ALA A 180 15.01 4.95 -17.10
CA ALA A 180 14.66 6.35 -16.83
C ALA A 180 14.96 6.73 -15.37
N LEU A 181 15.37 7.97 -15.13
CA LEU A 181 15.43 8.56 -13.79
C LEU A 181 14.07 9.16 -13.44
N GLU A 182 13.62 8.95 -12.21
CA GLU A 182 12.25 9.24 -11.81
C GLU A 182 12.13 10.50 -10.95
N SER A 183 12.92 10.61 -9.89
CA SER A 183 12.79 11.70 -8.91
C SER A 183 14.02 11.81 -8.02
N VAL A 184 14.20 12.99 -7.43
CA VAL A 184 15.16 13.23 -6.34
C VAL A 184 14.38 13.34 -5.03
N ALA A 185 14.84 12.70 -3.96
CA ALA A 185 14.30 12.81 -2.61
C ALA A 185 15.41 13.03 -1.58
N GLY A 186 15.04 13.55 -0.40
CA GLY A 186 15.96 13.56 0.74
C GLY A 186 15.99 12.19 1.42
N ALA A 187 17.17 11.76 1.84
CA ALA A 187 17.39 10.60 2.68
C ALA A 187 18.31 10.96 3.84
N TYR A 188 18.43 10.08 4.81
CA TYR A 188 19.39 10.20 5.90
C TYR A 188 20.26 8.96 5.94
N TRP A 189 21.53 9.12 6.31
CA TRP A 189 22.44 7.98 6.44
C TRP A 189 21.88 6.95 7.42
N ARG A 190 21.80 5.69 6.99
CA ARG A 190 21.16 4.56 7.71
C ARG A 190 19.72 4.80 8.18
N GLY A 191 19.03 5.80 7.63
CA GLY A 191 17.68 6.18 8.04
C GLY A 191 17.60 6.88 9.40
N ASP A 192 18.72 7.40 9.91
CA ASP A 192 18.78 8.12 11.18
C ASP A 192 18.75 9.64 10.94
N GLU A 193 17.68 10.30 11.37
CA GLU A 193 17.45 11.75 11.18
C GLU A 193 18.52 12.63 11.87
N THR A 194 19.33 12.08 12.78
CA THR A 194 20.45 12.78 13.43
C THR A 194 21.74 12.78 12.60
N GLN A 195 21.79 11.98 11.52
CA GLN A 195 22.94 11.82 10.65
C GLN A 195 22.89 12.77 9.43
N PRO A 196 23.97 12.87 8.63
CA PRO A 196 23.98 13.73 7.44
C PRO A 196 22.81 13.43 6.49
N GLN A 197 22.22 14.51 5.98
CA GLN A 197 21.20 14.44 4.95
C GLN A 197 21.85 14.10 3.61
N LEU A 198 21.31 13.08 2.95
CA LEU A 198 21.72 12.60 1.63
C LEU A 198 20.64 12.94 0.60
N GLN A 199 21.06 12.95 -0.66
CA GLN A 199 20.17 13.13 -1.79
C GLN A 199 20.03 11.82 -2.55
N ARG A 200 18.80 11.29 -2.58
CA ARG A 200 18.45 10.04 -3.23
C ARG A 200 17.94 10.28 -4.64
N ILE A 201 18.59 9.71 -5.65
CA ILE A 201 18.05 9.68 -7.02
C ILE A 201 17.41 8.31 -7.25
N TYR A 202 16.12 8.31 -7.60
CA TYR A 202 15.39 7.11 -8.01
C TYR A 202 15.44 6.92 -9.52
N GLY A 203 15.56 5.68 -9.97
CA GLY A 203 15.51 5.29 -11.37
C GLY A 203 14.82 3.94 -11.56
N THR A 204 14.42 3.65 -12.79
CA THR A 204 13.87 2.36 -13.20
C THR A 204 14.62 1.84 -14.42
N ALA A 205 14.72 0.52 -14.56
CA ALA A 205 15.34 -0.11 -15.72
C ALA A 205 14.68 -1.47 -16.01
N TRP A 206 14.53 -1.76 -17.31
CA TRP A 206 13.80 -2.88 -17.88
C TRP A 206 14.62 -3.54 -19.00
N GLU A 207 14.23 -4.73 -19.43
CA GLU A 207 14.95 -5.45 -20.49
C GLU A 207 14.69 -4.83 -21.86
N THR A 208 13.49 -4.27 -22.07
CA THR A 208 13.09 -3.68 -23.35
C THR A 208 12.45 -2.30 -23.17
N PRO A 209 12.51 -1.42 -24.19
CA PRO A 209 11.81 -0.13 -24.17
C PRO A 209 10.30 -0.27 -24.00
N GLU A 210 9.68 -1.32 -24.54
CA GLU A 210 8.24 -1.56 -24.43
C GLU A 210 7.83 -1.84 -22.98
N GLN A 211 8.63 -2.61 -22.23
CA GLN A 211 8.42 -2.84 -20.81
C GLN A 211 8.53 -1.54 -20.00
N LEU A 212 9.52 -0.69 -20.31
CA LEU A 212 9.64 0.63 -19.69
C LEU A 212 8.40 1.48 -19.97
N GLN A 213 7.94 1.55 -21.22
CA GLN A 213 6.76 2.32 -21.60
C GLN A 213 5.50 1.80 -20.89
N ALA A 214 5.33 0.49 -20.79
CA ALA A 214 4.22 -0.12 -20.04
C ALA A 214 4.26 0.26 -18.56
N TYR A 215 5.43 0.21 -17.92
CA TYR A 215 5.62 0.64 -16.53
C TYR A 215 5.33 2.13 -16.34
N LEU A 216 5.84 3.00 -17.22
CA LEU A 216 5.59 4.44 -17.16
C LEU A 216 4.09 4.76 -17.33
N ALA A 217 3.42 4.09 -18.27
CA ALA A 217 1.97 4.21 -18.45
C ALA A 217 1.20 3.77 -17.19
N GLN A 218 1.58 2.65 -16.57
CA GLN A 218 0.97 2.17 -15.33
C GLN A 218 1.22 3.15 -14.17
N LYS A 219 2.40 3.76 -14.08
CA LYS A 219 2.74 4.76 -13.05
C LYS A 219 1.94 6.04 -13.22
N GLU A 220 1.78 6.53 -14.45
CA GLU A 220 0.94 7.70 -14.72
C GLU A 220 -0.54 7.42 -14.42
N GLU A 221 -1.03 6.22 -14.75
CA GLU A 221 -2.38 5.80 -14.39
C GLU A 221 -2.55 5.69 -12.86
N ALA A 222 -1.54 5.19 -12.14
CA ALA A 222 -1.54 5.17 -10.67
C ALA A 222 -1.57 6.58 -10.06
N LYS A 223 -0.78 7.52 -10.59
CA LYS A 223 -0.81 8.93 -10.16
C LYS A 223 -2.16 9.60 -10.42
N ARG A 224 -2.81 9.27 -11.55
CA ARG A 224 -4.16 9.75 -11.87
C ARG A 224 -5.21 9.24 -10.88
N ARG A 225 -4.98 8.05 -10.34
CA ARG A 225 -5.87 7.36 -9.38
C ARG A 225 -5.53 7.63 -7.92
N ASP A 226 -4.46 8.37 -7.63
CA ASP A 226 -4.01 8.63 -6.27
C ASP A 226 -5.14 9.24 -5.43
N HIS A 227 -5.56 8.51 -4.40
CA HIS A 227 -6.67 8.91 -3.53
C HIS A 227 -6.41 10.22 -2.78
N ARG A 228 -5.16 10.66 -2.61
CA ARG A 228 -4.82 11.95 -1.97
C ARG A 228 -5.17 13.11 -2.89
N LYS A 229 -4.84 12.97 -4.18
CA LYS A 229 -5.18 13.94 -5.22
C LYS A 229 -6.69 13.96 -5.45
N LEU A 230 -7.28 12.79 -5.71
CA LEU A 230 -8.73 12.68 -5.94
C LEU A 230 -9.55 13.05 -4.71
N GLY A 231 -9.07 12.72 -3.51
CA GLY A 231 -9.71 13.08 -2.24
C GLY A 231 -9.83 14.59 -2.06
N GLN A 232 -8.82 15.34 -2.47
CA GLN A 232 -8.85 16.81 -2.48
C GLN A 232 -9.74 17.35 -3.61
N GLU A 233 -9.57 16.86 -4.84
CA GLU A 233 -10.35 17.31 -6.02
C GLU A 233 -11.86 17.08 -5.85
N LEU A 234 -12.25 16.00 -5.17
CA LEU A 234 -13.64 15.61 -4.93
C LEU A 234 -14.18 16.04 -3.57
N ASP A 235 -13.37 16.73 -2.75
CA ASP A 235 -13.74 17.21 -1.42
C ASP A 235 -14.22 16.07 -0.49
N LEU A 236 -13.46 14.98 -0.43
CA LEU A 236 -13.79 13.78 0.35
C LEU A 236 -13.22 13.82 1.76
N PHE A 237 -11.95 14.20 1.90
CA PHE A 237 -11.26 14.25 3.17
C PHE A 237 -10.04 15.19 3.12
N SER A 238 -9.50 15.50 4.29
CA SER A 238 -8.19 16.15 4.46
C SER A 238 -7.41 15.55 5.62
N ILE A 239 -6.11 15.80 5.67
CA ILE A 239 -5.23 15.52 6.81
C ILE A 239 -4.61 16.87 7.17
N GLN A 240 -4.88 17.35 8.38
CA GLN A 240 -4.46 18.67 8.86
C GLN A 240 -3.19 18.51 9.70
N GLU A 241 -2.10 19.15 9.29
CA GLU A 241 -0.81 19.01 9.99
C GLU A 241 -0.90 19.51 11.44
N GLU A 242 -1.69 20.57 11.69
CA GLU A 242 -1.90 21.16 13.00
C GLU A 242 -2.62 20.21 13.97
N ALA A 243 -3.43 19.28 13.47
CA ALA A 243 -4.11 18.28 14.28
C ALA A 243 -3.22 17.04 14.55
N GLY A 244 -2.17 16.86 13.74
CA GLY A 244 -1.26 15.72 13.80
C GLY A 244 -1.38 14.80 12.59
N GLY A 245 -0.22 14.38 12.06
CA GLY A 245 -0.14 13.51 10.90
C GLY A 245 -0.86 12.16 11.10
N GLY A 246 -1.53 11.70 10.04
CA GLY A 246 -2.22 10.41 10.03
C GLY A 246 -3.57 10.41 10.74
N LEU A 247 -4.15 11.59 10.98
CA LEU A 247 -5.51 11.76 11.51
C LEU A 247 -6.40 12.38 10.43
N VAL A 248 -7.41 11.62 9.99
CA VAL A 248 -8.22 11.94 8.81
C VAL A 248 -9.44 12.77 9.20
N PHE A 249 -9.64 13.89 8.51
CA PHE A 249 -10.81 14.74 8.59
C PHE A 249 -11.75 14.42 7.43
N TRP A 250 -12.86 13.76 7.73
CA TRP A 250 -13.88 13.41 6.72
C TRP A 250 -14.77 14.61 6.39
N HIS A 251 -14.78 15.02 5.13
CA HIS A 251 -15.62 16.12 4.65
C HIS A 251 -17.05 15.64 4.36
N PRO A 252 -18.06 16.50 4.19
CA PRO A 252 -19.45 16.05 4.03
C PRO A 252 -19.69 15.01 2.94
N LYS A 253 -18.99 15.10 1.80
CA LYS A 253 -19.10 14.10 0.72
C LYS A 253 -18.45 12.77 1.11
N GLY A 254 -17.22 12.79 1.62
CA GLY A 254 -16.54 11.58 2.07
C GLY A 254 -17.20 10.92 3.29
N ALA A 255 -17.67 11.70 4.26
CA ALA A 255 -18.43 11.23 5.41
C ALA A 255 -19.74 10.54 5.00
N ARG A 256 -20.42 11.06 3.97
CA ARG A 256 -21.62 10.43 3.41
C ARG A 256 -21.30 9.08 2.76
N MET A 257 -20.21 9.00 2.00
CA MET A 257 -19.75 7.75 1.43
C MET A 257 -19.37 6.74 2.53
N ARG A 258 -18.63 7.19 3.54
CA ARG A 258 -18.29 6.39 4.71
C ARG A 258 -19.54 5.84 5.39
N LEU A 259 -20.56 6.66 5.63
CA LEU A 259 -21.84 6.22 6.19
C LEU A 259 -22.49 5.11 5.34
N LEU A 260 -22.49 5.24 4.01
CA LEU A 260 -23.05 4.20 3.11
C LEU A 260 -22.31 2.86 3.25
N ILE A 261 -20.98 2.92 3.39
CA ILE A 261 -20.14 1.73 3.61
C ILE A 261 -20.44 1.11 4.99
N GLU A 262 -20.53 1.94 6.03
CA GLU A 262 -20.83 1.50 7.39
C GLU A 262 -22.24 0.88 7.51
N ASP A 263 -23.25 1.50 6.90
CA ASP A 263 -24.63 1.00 6.94
C ASP A 263 -24.78 -0.30 6.15
N TYR A 264 -24.09 -0.42 5.02
CA TYR A 264 -23.99 -1.68 4.28
C TYR A 264 -23.35 -2.77 5.15
N TRP A 265 -22.22 -2.45 5.79
CA TRP A 265 -21.53 -3.36 6.70
C TRP A 265 -22.46 -3.83 7.81
N ARG A 266 -23.13 -2.92 8.53
CA ARG A 266 -24.06 -3.28 9.62
C ARG A 266 -25.15 -4.21 9.12
N SER A 267 -25.75 -3.90 7.98
CA SER A 267 -26.84 -4.70 7.39
C SER A 267 -26.38 -6.12 7.02
N ALA A 268 -25.20 -6.24 6.40
CA ALA A 268 -24.60 -7.53 6.03
C ALA A 268 -24.26 -8.37 7.27
N HIS A 269 -23.75 -7.73 8.33
CA HIS A 269 -23.34 -8.42 9.57
C HIS A 269 -24.54 -8.91 10.38
N LEU A 270 -25.56 -8.07 10.55
CA LEU A 270 -26.81 -8.47 11.19
C LEU A 270 -27.47 -9.62 10.44
N SER A 271 -27.47 -9.58 9.10
CA SER A 271 -27.99 -10.68 8.26
C SER A 271 -27.15 -11.95 8.38
N GLY A 272 -25.84 -11.81 8.60
CA GLY A 272 -24.91 -12.90 8.89
C GLY A 272 -24.95 -13.42 10.33
N GLY A 273 -25.89 -12.95 11.16
CA GLY A 273 -26.07 -13.43 12.53
C GLY A 273 -25.04 -12.88 13.52
N TYR A 274 -24.45 -11.71 13.25
CA TYR A 274 -23.63 -10.98 14.20
C TYR A 274 -24.47 -10.03 15.05
N ASP A 275 -24.12 -9.90 16.32
CA ASP A 275 -24.55 -8.80 17.17
C ASP A 275 -23.50 -7.68 17.17
N LEU A 276 -23.97 -6.44 17.37
CA LEU A 276 -23.09 -5.27 17.37
C LEU A 276 -22.67 -4.88 18.79
N LEU A 277 -21.38 -4.59 18.94
CA LEU A 277 -20.79 -4.03 20.16
C LEU A 277 -20.34 -2.59 19.94
N TYR A 278 -20.26 -1.85 21.04
CA TYR A 278 -19.61 -0.54 21.14
C TYR A 278 -18.75 -0.52 22.39
N THR A 279 -17.43 -0.45 22.23
CA THR A 279 -16.51 -0.55 23.37
C THR A 279 -15.63 0.70 23.51
N PRO A 280 -15.10 1.00 24.71
CA PRO A 280 -14.30 2.21 24.94
C PRO A 280 -13.03 2.29 24.10
N HIS A 281 -12.51 3.51 23.87
CA HIS A 281 -11.28 3.76 23.12
C HIS A 281 -9.99 3.69 23.97
N ILE A 282 -10.15 3.66 25.29
CA ILE A 282 -9.06 3.73 26.25
C ILE A 282 -9.24 2.62 27.29
N ALA A 283 -8.13 2.02 27.72
CA ALA A 283 -8.14 1.00 28.75
C ALA A 283 -6.97 1.19 29.72
N ASN A 284 -7.11 0.62 30.91
CA ASN A 284 -6.01 0.52 31.85
C ASN A 284 -4.87 -0.31 31.23
N LEU A 285 -3.62 0.10 31.45
CA LEU A 285 -2.43 -0.56 30.92
C LEU A 285 -2.39 -2.06 31.24
N ASP A 286 -2.89 -2.46 32.40
CA ASP A 286 -2.89 -3.86 32.83
C ASP A 286 -3.71 -4.77 31.91
N LEU A 287 -4.74 -4.24 31.22
CA LEU A 287 -5.48 -5.00 30.20
C LEU A 287 -4.56 -5.42 29.02
N TRP A 288 -3.66 -4.53 28.62
CA TRP A 288 -2.70 -4.77 27.55
C TRP A 288 -1.61 -5.75 27.97
N LYS A 289 -1.24 -5.77 29.25
CA LYS A 289 -0.33 -6.77 29.83
C LYS A 289 -0.98 -8.15 29.88
N THR A 290 -2.21 -8.25 30.39
CA THR A 290 -2.96 -9.51 30.44
C THR A 290 -3.10 -10.10 29.04
N SER A 291 -3.51 -9.29 28.06
CA SER A 291 -3.65 -9.74 26.67
C SER A 291 -2.32 -10.05 25.96
N GLY A 292 -1.18 -9.57 26.48
CA GLY A 292 0.14 -9.77 25.88
C GLY A 292 0.53 -8.71 24.85
N HIS A 293 -0.38 -7.80 24.49
CA HIS A 293 -0.10 -6.73 23.53
C HIS A 293 0.97 -5.76 24.03
N PHE A 294 1.07 -5.57 25.35
CA PHE A 294 2.13 -4.75 25.92
C PHE A 294 3.54 -5.34 25.68
N ASP A 295 3.66 -6.66 25.57
CA ASP A 295 4.97 -7.31 25.38
C ASP A 295 5.36 -7.36 23.89
N PHE A 296 4.39 -7.64 23.01
CA PHE A 296 4.64 -7.87 21.58
C PHE A 296 4.38 -6.66 20.68
N TYR A 297 3.60 -5.67 21.12
CA TYR A 297 3.11 -4.58 20.27
C TYR A 297 3.43 -3.17 20.80
N ARG A 298 4.20 -3.07 21.88
CA ARG A 298 4.51 -1.81 22.58
C ARG A 298 4.97 -0.67 21.68
N ASP A 299 5.89 -0.98 20.77
CA ASP A 299 6.54 0.01 19.91
C ASP A 299 5.56 0.67 18.93
N ASN A 300 4.40 0.04 18.69
CA ASN A 300 3.34 0.53 17.80
C ASN A 300 2.14 1.08 18.58
N MET A 301 2.23 1.25 19.90
CA MET A 301 1.18 1.82 20.73
C MET A 301 1.50 3.27 21.09
N PHE A 302 0.49 4.13 21.17
CA PHE A 302 0.66 5.45 21.76
C PHE A 302 1.04 5.34 23.24
N ASP A 303 1.82 6.29 23.75
CA ASP A 303 2.24 6.24 25.14
C ASP A 303 1.06 6.36 26.11
N SER A 304 1.24 5.84 27.32
CA SER A 304 0.22 5.86 28.36
C SER A 304 0.08 7.24 29.00
N MET A 305 -1.16 7.60 29.34
CA MET A 305 -1.49 8.77 30.14
C MET A 305 -1.64 8.34 31.61
N THR A 306 -0.99 9.05 32.53
CA THR A 306 -1.11 8.77 33.97
C THR A 306 -2.17 9.67 34.59
N ILE A 307 -3.22 9.07 35.14
CA ILE A 307 -4.35 9.76 35.80
C ILE A 307 -4.56 9.12 37.17
N GLU A 308 -4.47 9.91 38.24
CA GLU A 308 -4.76 9.47 39.63
C GLU A 308 -4.05 8.16 40.03
N ALA A 309 -2.76 8.05 39.66
CA ALA A 309 -1.88 6.89 39.86
C ALA A 309 -2.17 5.64 39.00
N GLN A 310 -3.11 5.71 38.06
CA GLN A 310 -3.35 4.67 37.07
C GLN A 310 -2.84 5.08 35.69
N GLN A 311 -2.35 4.10 34.94
CA GLN A 311 -1.92 4.28 33.56
C GLN A 311 -3.02 3.83 32.61
N TYR A 312 -3.44 4.74 31.75
CA TYR A 312 -4.42 4.49 30.71
C TYR A 312 -3.77 4.65 29.34
N GLN A 313 -4.17 3.84 28.38
CA GLN A 313 -3.59 3.85 27.04
C GLN A 313 -4.69 3.70 25.99
N LEU A 314 -4.53 4.41 24.87
CA LEU A 314 -5.40 4.26 23.71
C LEU A 314 -5.30 2.84 23.17
N ARG A 315 -6.43 2.30 22.72
CA ARG A 315 -6.49 0.94 22.20
C ARG A 315 -5.81 0.81 20.83
N PRO A 316 -4.88 -0.13 20.63
CA PRO A 316 -4.34 -0.46 19.30
C PRO A 316 -5.20 -1.49 18.54
N MET A 317 -6.16 -2.12 19.24
CA MET A 317 -7.07 -3.16 18.75
C MET A 317 -8.28 -3.34 19.69
N ASN A 318 -9.35 -3.97 19.20
CA ASN A 318 -10.60 -4.10 19.95
C ASN A 318 -10.71 -5.41 20.76
N CYS A 319 -9.93 -6.45 20.42
CA CYS A 319 -10.07 -7.82 20.94
C CYS A 319 -10.19 -7.91 22.46
N PRO A 320 -9.33 -7.24 23.27
CA PRO A 320 -9.44 -7.33 24.73
C PRO A 320 -10.77 -6.80 25.28
N PHE A 321 -11.41 -5.84 24.63
CA PHE A 321 -12.72 -5.34 25.09
C PHE A 321 -13.83 -6.35 24.83
N HIS A 322 -13.82 -7.01 23.66
CA HIS A 322 -14.81 -8.05 23.34
C HIS A 322 -14.64 -9.26 24.26
N VAL A 323 -13.40 -9.59 24.63
CA VAL A 323 -13.09 -10.60 25.65
C VAL A 323 -13.65 -10.22 27.02
N LEU A 324 -13.50 -8.98 27.48
CA LEU A 324 -14.11 -8.51 28.72
C LEU A 324 -15.65 -8.57 28.65
N THR A 325 -16.25 -8.27 27.50
CA THR A 325 -17.69 -8.44 27.28
C THR A 325 -18.11 -9.91 27.40
N TYR A 326 -17.31 -10.84 26.88
CA TYR A 326 -17.54 -12.28 27.05
C TYR A 326 -17.50 -12.68 28.53
N GLN A 327 -16.50 -12.24 29.28
CA GLN A 327 -16.32 -12.59 30.69
C GLN A 327 -17.44 -12.09 31.62
N ASN A 328 -18.18 -11.08 31.21
CA ASN A 328 -19.22 -10.47 32.05
C ASN A 328 -20.39 -11.42 32.36
N LYS A 329 -20.56 -12.51 31.61
CA LYS A 329 -21.62 -13.51 31.82
C LYS A 329 -21.05 -14.93 31.70
N LEU A 330 -21.64 -15.87 32.43
CA LEU A 330 -21.43 -17.30 32.20
C LEU A 330 -22.18 -17.74 30.94
N HIS A 331 -21.49 -18.44 30.04
CA HIS A 331 -22.06 -18.95 28.79
C HIS A 331 -22.23 -20.46 28.80
N SER A 332 -23.29 -20.96 28.17
CA SER A 332 -23.53 -22.37 27.92
C SER A 332 -23.03 -22.76 26.53
N TYR A 333 -22.57 -23.99 26.34
CA TYR A 333 -22.21 -24.53 25.02
C TYR A 333 -23.33 -24.39 23.98
N ARG A 334 -24.60 -24.30 24.43
CA ARG A 334 -25.78 -24.13 23.57
C ARG A 334 -25.93 -22.71 22.99
N GLU A 335 -25.28 -21.72 23.59
CA GLU A 335 -25.29 -20.34 23.12
C GLU A 335 -24.21 -20.10 22.04
N LEU A 336 -23.23 -21.00 21.93
CA LEU A 336 -22.14 -20.91 20.94
C LEU A 336 -22.60 -21.46 19.58
N PRO A 337 -22.27 -20.78 18.47
CA PRO A 337 -21.31 -19.69 18.36
C PRO A 337 -21.89 -18.30 18.68
N LEU A 338 -21.13 -17.48 19.41
CA LEU A 338 -21.42 -16.06 19.62
C LEU A 338 -20.61 -15.22 18.63
N ARG A 339 -21.28 -14.39 17.82
CA ARG A 339 -20.64 -13.59 16.78
C ARG A 339 -20.81 -12.10 17.10
N TRP A 340 -19.73 -11.42 17.45
CA TRP A 340 -19.78 -10.00 17.80
C TRP A 340 -18.94 -9.16 16.86
N ALA A 341 -19.51 -8.06 16.37
CA ALA A 341 -18.86 -7.15 15.45
C ALA A 341 -18.89 -5.71 15.97
N GLU A 342 -17.83 -4.94 15.70
CA GLU A 342 -17.71 -3.53 16.06
C GLU A 342 -16.99 -2.77 14.95
N LEU A 343 -17.53 -1.62 14.56
CA LEU A 343 -16.76 -0.61 13.82
C LEU A 343 -15.85 0.13 14.79
N GLY A 344 -14.78 -0.55 15.21
CA GLY A 344 -13.96 -0.15 16.34
C GLY A 344 -12.81 0.77 15.94
N THR A 345 -12.87 2.04 16.37
CA THR A 345 -11.76 2.98 16.17
C THR A 345 -10.58 2.68 17.07
N VAL A 346 -9.41 2.46 16.48
CA VAL A 346 -8.14 2.15 17.13
C VAL A 346 -7.08 3.17 16.78
N TYR A 347 -6.01 3.19 17.56
CA TYR A 347 -4.89 4.10 17.40
C TYR A 347 -3.56 3.36 17.45
N ARG A 348 -2.74 3.51 16.39
CA ARG A 348 -1.39 2.93 16.30
C ARG A 348 -0.35 4.02 16.10
N TYR A 349 0.75 3.88 16.83
CA TYR A 349 1.90 4.76 16.72
C TYR A 349 2.72 4.39 15.48
N GLU A 350 2.27 4.88 14.33
CA GLU A 350 3.02 4.81 13.08
C GLU A 350 4.02 5.96 13.01
N ARG A 351 5.27 5.67 12.62
CA ARG A 351 6.31 6.70 12.44
C ARG A 351 5.85 7.72 11.40
N SER A 352 6.18 9.00 11.59
CA SER A 352 5.68 10.06 10.71
C SER A 352 6.08 9.86 9.24
N GLY A 353 7.28 9.35 8.98
CA GLY A 353 7.78 9.09 7.62
C GLY A 353 7.12 7.93 6.87
N VAL A 354 6.30 7.09 7.52
CA VAL A 354 5.59 5.99 6.87
C VAL A 354 4.11 6.28 6.63
N LEU A 355 3.59 7.42 7.10
CA LEU A 355 2.20 7.82 6.90
C LEU A 355 1.93 8.08 5.42
N HIS A 356 0.80 7.60 4.92
CA HIS A 356 0.46 7.72 3.51
C HIS A 356 -1.05 7.83 3.29
N GLY A 357 -1.53 9.07 3.16
CA GLY A 357 -2.94 9.37 2.87
C GLY A 357 -3.88 8.59 3.78
N LEU A 358 -4.78 7.80 3.17
CA LEU A 358 -5.68 6.88 3.87
C LEU A 358 -5.13 5.44 3.99
N MET A 359 -4.07 5.10 3.26
CA MET A 359 -3.51 3.73 3.25
C MET A 359 -2.79 3.38 4.55
N ARG A 360 -2.13 4.38 5.17
CA ARG A 360 -1.40 4.22 6.43
C ARG A 360 -1.58 5.45 7.32
N VAL A 361 -2.38 5.29 8.35
CA VAL A 361 -2.86 6.34 9.27
C VAL A 361 -2.65 5.91 10.72
N ARG A 362 -2.69 6.86 11.65
CA ARG A 362 -2.54 6.60 13.09
C ARG A 362 -3.87 6.29 13.75
N GLY A 363 -4.93 6.98 13.38
CA GLY A 363 -6.30 6.72 13.85
C GLY A 363 -7.14 6.15 12.73
N PHE A 364 -7.75 5.00 12.96
CA PHE A 364 -8.58 4.33 11.95
C PHE A 364 -9.65 3.46 12.58
N THR A 365 -10.70 3.19 11.81
CA THR A 365 -11.84 2.35 12.22
C THR A 365 -11.72 0.99 11.57
N GLN A 366 -11.57 -0.05 12.38
CA GLN A 366 -11.56 -1.42 11.89
C GLN A 366 -12.97 -1.98 11.86
N ASP A 367 -13.24 -2.81 10.85
CA ASP A 367 -14.51 -3.51 10.70
C ASP A 367 -14.47 -4.87 11.43
N ASP A 368 -14.03 -4.77 12.68
CA ASP A 368 -13.53 -5.87 13.50
C ASP A 368 -14.65 -6.75 14.01
N ALA A 369 -14.41 -8.06 14.09
CA ALA A 369 -15.35 -8.99 14.70
C ALA A 369 -14.63 -10.16 15.36
N HIS A 370 -15.22 -10.64 16.44
CA HIS A 370 -14.75 -11.78 17.22
C HIS A 370 -15.88 -12.81 17.33
N VAL A 371 -15.59 -14.03 16.87
CA VAL A 371 -16.51 -15.17 17.00
C VAL A 371 -15.99 -16.10 18.09
N PHE A 372 -16.79 -16.34 19.12
CA PHE A 372 -16.52 -17.34 20.14
C PHE A 372 -17.27 -18.61 19.78
N CYS A 373 -16.57 -19.73 19.63
CA CYS A 373 -17.14 -20.98 19.15
C CYS A 373 -16.55 -22.21 19.84
N LEU A 374 -17.20 -23.35 19.67
CA LEU A 374 -16.69 -24.66 20.09
C LEU A 374 -15.59 -25.16 19.14
N PRO A 375 -14.66 -26.03 19.59
CA PRO A 375 -13.65 -26.66 18.72
C PRO A 375 -14.19 -27.28 17.44
N GLU A 376 -15.31 -27.98 17.53
CA GLU A 376 -15.98 -28.62 16.40
C GLU A 376 -16.67 -27.63 15.44
N GLN A 377 -16.86 -26.36 15.82
CA GLN A 377 -17.54 -25.34 15.03
C GLN A 377 -16.58 -24.47 14.19
N VAL A 378 -15.27 -24.55 14.41
CA VAL A 378 -14.28 -23.63 13.81
C VAL A 378 -14.36 -23.62 12.30
N THR A 379 -14.36 -24.79 11.66
CA THR A 379 -14.37 -24.91 10.19
C THR A 379 -15.63 -24.27 9.59
N ASP A 380 -16.81 -24.53 10.16
CA ASP A 380 -18.08 -23.97 9.69
C ASP A 380 -18.12 -22.44 9.86
N GLU A 381 -17.60 -21.92 10.97
CA GLU A 381 -17.53 -20.49 11.22
C GLU A 381 -16.55 -19.78 10.29
N VAL A 382 -15.37 -20.37 10.02
CA VAL A 382 -14.42 -19.83 9.03
C VAL A 382 -15.05 -19.80 7.64
N LEU A 383 -15.75 -20.87 7.24
CA LEU A 383 -16.46 -20.93 5.96
C LEU A 383 -17.56 -19.86 5.87
N ALA A 384 -18.33 -19.63 6.94
CA ALA A 384 -19.33 -18.57 6.99
C ALA A 384 -18.71 -17.18 6.83
N VAL A 385 -17.54 -16.93 7.45
CA VAL A 385 -16.80 -15.67 7.30
C VAL A 385 -16.27 -15.50 5.88
N LEU A 386 -15.76 -16.56 5.24
CA LEU A 386 -15.31 -16.52 3.84
C LEU A 386 -16.46 -16.18 2.88
N ASN A 387 -17.65 -16.79 3.09
CA ASN A 387 -18.84 -16.49 2.30
C ASN A 387 -19.27 -15.02 2.45
N LEU A 388 -19.31 -14.50 3.68
CA LEU A 388 -19.63 -13.10 3.93
C LEU A 388 -18.60 -12.16 3.30
N THR A 389 -17.32 -12.53 3.35
CA THR A 389 -16.22 -11.76 2.76
C THR A 389 -16.36 -11.68 1.24
N GLU A 390 -16.58 -12.81 0.56
CA GLU A 390 -16.80 -12.85 -0.89
C GLU A 390 -17.99 -11.99 -1.31
N GLN A 391 -19.13 -12.11 -0.61
CA GLN A 391 -20.31 -11.31 -0.89
C GLN A 391 -19.99 -9.80 -0.80
N ILE A 392 -19.41 -9.38 0.33
CA ILE A 392 -19.11 -7.97 0.58
C ILE A 392 -18.11 -7.43 -0.45
N LEU A 393 -16.98 -8.11 -0.67
CA LEU A 393 -15.97 -7.64 -1.61
C LEU A 393 -16.48 -7.59 -3.06
N SER A 394 -17.22 -8.62 -3.49
CA SER A 394 -17.82 -8.67 -4.83
C SER A 394 -18.79 -7.52 -5.07
N ASP A 395 -19.60 -7.21 -4.07
CA ASP A 395 -20.56 -6.11 -4.11
C ASP A 395 -19.91 -4.72 -4.22
N PHE A 396 -18.66 -4.57 -3.77
CA PHE A 396 -17.84 -3.37 -3.97
C PHE A 396 -17.05 -3.38 -5.28
N GLY A 397 -17.19 -4.43 -6.10
CA GLY A 397 -16.56 -4.58 -7.41
C GLY A 397 -15.19 -5.26 -7.39
N PHE A 398 -14.84 -5.96 -6.30
CA PHE A 398 -13.62 -6.76 -6.23
C PHE A 398 -13.98 -8.23 -6.36
N THR A 399 -13.64 -8.85 -7.50
CA THR A 399 -13.93 -10.27 -7.79
C THR A 399 -12.68 -11.13 -7.95
N GLU A 400 -11.50 -10.50 -7.96
CA GLU A 400 -10.21 -11.18 -8.08
C GLU A 400 -9.45 -11.09 -6.76
N TYR A 401 -9.11 -12.25 -6.21
CA TYR A 401 -8.45 -12.38 -4.92
C TYR A 401 -7.18 -13.23 -5.03
N GLU A 402 -6.15 -12.84 -4.28
CA GLU A 402 -5.05 -13.73 -3.91
C GLU A 402 -5.23 -14.12 -2.45
N VAL A 403 -5.35 -15.42 -2.19
CA VAL A 403 -5.60 -15.99 -0.87
C VAL A 403 -4.31 -16.59 -0.34
N ASN A 404 -3.89 -16.15 0.85
CA ASN A 404 -2.69 -16.63 1.51
C ASN A 404 -3.05 -17.35 2.81
N LEU A 405 -2.59 -18.59 2.96
CA LEU A 405 -2.65 -19.32 4.23
C LEU A 405 -1.31 -19.12 4.96
N SER A 406 -1.30 -18.27 5.97
CA SER A 406 -0.10 -17.99 6.74
C SER A 406 0.04 -18.93 7.93
N THR A 407 1.15 -19.67 7.97
CA THR A 407 1.41 -20.73 8.96
C THR A 407 2.27 -20.22 10.13
N ARG A 408 2.54 -21.12 11.09
CA ARG A 408 3.15 -20.78 12.38
C ARG A 408 4.51 -20.05 12.26
N PRO A 409 4.66 -18.84 12.84
CA PRO A 409 5.93 -18.13 12.89
C PRO A 409 6.91 -18.74 13.90
N ALA A 410 8.20 -18.44 13.71
CA ALA A 410 9.27 -18.85 14.64
C ALA A 410 9.07 -18.35 16.07
N LYS A 411 8.46 -17.17 16.24
CA LYS A 411 8.01 -16.63 17.54
C LYS A 411 6.49 -16.81 17.66
N SER A 412 6.07 -17.86 18.35
CA SER A 412 4.65 -18.19 18.54
C SER A 412 4.35 -18.59 19.99
N VAL A 413 3.08 -18.48 20.36
CA VAL A 413 2.52 -18.94 21.65
C VAL A 413 1.51 -20.06 21.42
N GLY A 414 1.25 -20.87 22.44
CA GLY A 414 0.35 -22.04 22.35
C GLY A 414 1.07 -23.35 22.00
N ALA A 415 0.40 -24.47 22.29
CA ALA A 415 0.93 -25.82 22.06
C ALA A 415 0.80 -26.25 20.59
N ASP A 416 1.66 -27.18 20.15
CA ASP A 416 1.71 -27.66 18.76
C ASP A 416 0.37 -28.22 18.28
N ALA A 417 -0.28 -29.05 19.11
CA ALA A 417 -1.58 -29.64 18.78
C ALA A 417 -2.69 -28.60 18.52
N VAL A 418 -2.59 -27.42 19.14
CA VAL A 418 -3.55 -26.33 18.94
C VAL A 418 -3.32 -25.65 17.60
N TRP A 419 -2.05 -25.47 17.22
CA TRP A 419 -1.66 -24.94 15.92
C TRP A 419 -2.05 -25.86 14.78
N ASP A 420 -1.88 -27.16 14.95
CA ASP A 420 -2.27 -28.17 13.96
C ASP A 420 -3.79 -28.13 13.74
N LEU A 421 -4.57 -28.17 14.83
CA LEU A 421 -6.04 -28.06 14.76
C LEU A 421 -6.49 -26.78 14.03
N ALA A 422 -5.88 -25.65 14.36
CA ALA A 422 -6.20 -24.36 13.77
C ALA A 422 -5.89 -24.32 12.27
N THR A 423 -4.71 -24.81 11.89
CA THR A 423 -4.25 -24.81 10.51
C THR A 423 -5.10 -25.75 9.67
N ASP A 424 -5.41 -26.94 10.19
CA ASP A 424 -6.28 -27.91 9.53
C ASP A 424 -7.70 -27.36 9.34
N ALA A 425 -8.25 -26.64 10.32
CA ALA A 425 -9.56 -26.01 10.20
C ALA A 425 -9.60 -24.94 9.09
N LEU A 426 -8.53 -24.14 8.95
CA LEU A 426 -8.41 -23.16 7.87
C LEU A 426 -8.29 -23.84 6.49
N ILE A 427 -7.50 -24.90 6.38
CA ILE A 427 -7.35 -25.68 5.14
C ILE A 427 -8.69 -26.29 4.74
N GLN A 428 -9.38 -26.97 5.66
CA GLN A 428 -10.68 -27.59 5.37
C GLN A 428 -11.73 -26.56 4.92
N ALA A 429 -11.73 -25.36 5.50
CA ALA A 429 -12.63 -24.29 5.10
C ALA A 429 -12.31 -23.78 3.68
N LEU A 430 -11.03 -23.63 3.33
CA LEU A 430 -10.59 -23.24 1.98
C LEU A 430 -10.93 -24.33 0.94
N ASP A 431 -10.65 -25.60 1.26
CA ASP A 431 -10.96 -26.74 0.40
C ASP A 431 -12.48 -26.85 0.15
N SER A 432 -13.28 -26.68 1.20
CA SER A 432 -14.75 -26.70 1.10
C SER A 432 -15.29 -25.53 0.26
N LYS A 433 -14.63 -24.38 0.33
CA LYS A 433 -14.94 -23.20 -0.47
C LYS A 433 -14.51 -23.38 -1.94
N GLY A 434 -13.51 -24.23 -2.20
CA GLY A 434 -12.92 -24.45 -3.51
C GLY A 434 -12.04 -23.29 -3.96
N TRP A 435 -11.40 -22.59 -3.03
CA TRP A 435 -10.49 -21.48 -3.32
C TRP A 435 -9.04 -21.96 -3.37
N ASP A 436 -8.34 -21.60 -4.44
CA ASP A 436 -6.89 -21.77 -4.53
C ASP A 436 -6.20 -20.81 -3.55
N TYR A 437 -5.14 -21.28 -2.89
CA TYR A 437 -4.38 -20.47 -1.95
C TYR A 437 -2.87 -20.75 -2.03
N VAL A 438 -2.09 -19.76 -1.60
CA VAL A 438 -0.63 -19.85 -1.46
C VAL A 438 -0.27 -19.99 0.02
N THR A 439 0.58 -20.97 0.35
CA THR A 439 1.11 -21.11 1.71
C THR A 439 2.20 -20.09 1.97
N ASP A 440 2.02 -19.28 3.01
CA ASP A 440 2.98 -18.27 3.49
C ASP A 440 3.63 -18.78 4.78
N GLU A 441 4.77 -19.45 4.62
CA GLU A 441 5.47 -20.11 5.74
C GLU A 441 5.95 -19.11 6.79
N GLY A 442 5.42 -19.24 8.00
CA GLY A 442 5.79 -18.37 9.12
C GLY A 442 5.18 -16.98 9.10
N GLY A 443 4.23 -16.70 8.19
CA GLY A 443 3.53 -15.41 8.12
C GLY A 443 2.40 -15.24 9.15
N GLY A 444 2.09 -16.28 9.93
CA GLY A 444 0.99 -16.30 10.89
C GLY A 444 1.16 -15.27 12.02
N ALA A 445 0.07 -14.94 12.72
CA ALA A 445 0.16 -14.12 13.92
C ALA A 445 0.87 -14.90 15.03
N PHE A 446 1.41 -14.23 16.05
CA PHE A 446 2.09 -14.94 17.14
C PHE A 446 1.16 -15.90 17.90
N TYR A 447 -0.16 -15.69 17.84
CA TYR A 447 -1.20 -16.43 18.55
C TYR A 447 -2.01 -17.41 17.70
N GLY A 448 -1.77 -17.49 16.38
CA GLY A 448 -2.49 -18.44 15.53
C GLY A 448 -2.29 -18.26 14.03
N PRO A 449 -2.70 -19.25 13.22
CA PRO A 449 -2.64 -19.18 11.77
C PRO A 449 -3.77 -18.27 11.25
N LYS A 450 -3.62 -17.82 10.00
CA LYS A 450 -4.59 -16.91 9.39
C LYS A 450 -4.74 -17.11 7.89
N ILE A 451 -5.91 -16.76 7.39
CA ILE A 451 -6.19 -16.56 5.97
C ILE A 451 -6.16 -15.06 5.72
N ASP A 452 -5.25 -14.62 4.84
CA ASP A 452 -5.19 -13.24 4.36
C ASP A 452 -5.71 -13.18 2.92
N ILE A 453 -6.66 -12.29 2.66
CA ILE A 453 -7.26 -12.10 1.33
C ILE A 453 -6.79 -10.75 0.78
N LYS A 454 -6.05 -10.80 -0.32
CA LYS A 454 -5.58 -9.62 -1.04
C LYS A 454 -6.48 -9.37 -2.23
N ILE A 455 -7.07 -8.19 -2.30
CA ILE A 455 -7.88 -7.77 -3.45
C ILE A 455 -6.99 -7.17 -4.53
N ARG A 456 -7.27 -7.49 -5.79
CA ARG A 456 -6.64 -6.83 -6.94
C ARG A 456 -7.45 -5.59 -7.32
N ASP A 457 -6.79 -4.44 -7.42
CA ASP A 457 -7.43 -3.20 -7.90
C ASP A 457 -7.45 -3.10 -9.44
N ALA A 458 -8.14 -2.09 -9.97
CA ALA A 458 -8.30 -1.84 -11.40
C ALA A 458 -6.99 -1.66 -12.21
N ILE A 459 -5.83 -1.51 -11.56
CA ILE A 459 -4.52 -1.40 -12.23
C ILE A 459 -3.56 -2.54 -11.84
N GLY A 460 -4.10 -3.60 -11.23
CA GLY A 460 -3.40 -4.85 -10.98
C GLY A 460 -2.65 -4.92 -9.66
N ARG A 461 -2.70 -3.88 -8.80
CA ARG A 461 -2.01 -3.90 -7.50
C ARG A 461 -2.80 -4.74 -6.50
N LEU A 462 -2.07 -5.43 -5.62
CA LEU A 462 -2.64 -6.26 -4.57
C LEU A 462 -2.68 -5.51 -3.25
N TRP A 463 -3.85 -5.52 -2.60
CA TRP A 463 -4.07 -4.90 -1.32
C TRP A 463 -4.60 -5.92 -0.32
N GLN A 464 -3.83 -6.20 0.73
CA GLN A 464 -4.35 -7.00 1.85
C GLN A 464 -5.44 -6.22 2.58
N CYS A 465 -6.66 -6.75 2.57
CA CYS A 465 -7.82 -6.16 3.23
C CYS A 465 -8.36 -7.11 4.29
N SER A 466 -8.86 -8.27 3.87
CA SER A 466 -9.53 -9.20 4.76
C SER A 466 -8.54 -10.14 5.44
N THR A 467 -8.84 -10.48 6.68
CA THR A 467 -8.05 -11.43 7.47
C THR A 467 -8.97 -12.25 8.36
N ILE A 468 -8.71 -13.54 8.48
CA ILE A 468 -9.41 -14.47 9.37
C ILE A 468 -8.36 -15.21 10.16
N GLN A 469 -8.36 -15.07 11.49
CA GLN A 469 -7.29 -15.56 12.35
C GLN A 469 -7.91 -16.36 13.49
N VAL A 470 -7.41 -17.57 13.73
CA VAL A 470 -7.90 -18.43 14.81
C VAL A 470 -7.00 -18.24 16.02
N ASP A 471 -7.55 -17.70 17.12
CA ASP A 471 -6.81 -17.40 18.35
C ASP A 471 -7.24 -18.28 19.52
N PHE A 472 -6.22 -18.88 20.13
CA PHE A 472 -6.32 -19.73 21.32
C PHE A 472 -5.66 -19.09 22.54
N ASN A 473 -4.81 -18.08 22.32
CA ASN A 473 -4.01 -17.44 23.33
C ASN A 473 -4.83 -16.43 24.15
N LEU A 474 -5.71 -15.60 23.55
CA LEU A 474 -6.53 -14.70 24.36
C LEU A 474 -7.55 -15.48 25.24
N PRO A 475 -8.24 -16.53 24.74
CA PRO A 475 -9.04 -17.39 25.59
C PRO A 475 -8.27 -17.98 26.78
N GLU A 476 -7.01 -18.36 26.59
CA GLU A 476 -6.16 -18.86 27.67
C GLU A 476 -5.72 -17.75 28.64
N ARG A 477 -5.21 -16.63 28.13
CA ARG A 477 -4.69 -15.51 28.94
C ARG A 477 -5.75 -14.85 29.81
N PHE A 478 -6.99 -14.81 29.33
CA PHE A 478 -8.13 -14.29 30.09
C PHE A 478 -8.90 -15.38 30.83
N ASP A 479 -8.44 -16.63 30.79
CA ASP A 479 -9.12 -17.78 31.41
C ASP A 479 -10.62 -17.80 31.07
N LEU A 480 -10.94 -17.77 29.78
CA LEU A 480 -12.31 -17.79 29.28
C LEU A 480 -12.89 -19.20 29.36
N HIS A 481 -14.15 -19.29 29.79
CA HIS A 481 -14.84 -20.57 29.91
C HIS A 481 -16.29 -20.50 29.40
N TYR A 482 -16.79 -21.64 28.95
CA TYR A 482 -18.21 -21.95 28.83
C TYR A 482 -18.53 -23.22 29.61
N VAL A 483 -19.81 -23.46 29.90
CA VAL A 483 -20.31 -24.69 30.52
C VAL A 483 -20.65 -25.69 29.43
N ALA A 484 -19.91 -26.81 29.38
CA ALA A 484 -20.11 -27.90 28.44
C ALA A 484 -21.31 -28.77 28.79
N ALA A 485 -21.68 -29.69 27.89
CA ALA A 485 -22.85 -30.56 28.04
C ALA A 485 -22.80 -31.47 29.29
N ASP A 486 -21.58 -31.84 29.72
CA ASP A 486 -21.31 -32.62 30.92
C ASP A 486 -21.21 -31.77 32.20
N GLY A 487 -21.40 -30.44 32.10
CA GLY A 487 -21.27 -29.48 33.19
C GLY A 487 -19.83 -29.06 33.49
N SER A 488 -18.83 -29.58 32.77
CA SER A 488 -17.44 -29.13 32.89
C SER A 488 -17.25 -27.72 32.33
N ARG A 489 -16.22 -27.02 32.83
CA ARG A 489 -15.79 -25.74 32.27
C ARG A 489 -14.77 -26.01 31.18
N GLN A 490 -15.08 -25.57 29.97
CA GLN A 490 -14.23 -25.74 28.79
C GLN A 490 -13.93 -24.36 28.18
N ARG A 491 -12.82 -24.25 27.46
CA ARG A 491 -12.40 -22.98 26.86
C ARG A 491 -12.96 -22.83 25.44
N PRO A 492 -13.56 -21.67 25.09
CA PRO A 492 -13.98 -21.40 23.72
C PRO A 492 -12.76 -21.12 22.83
N ILE A 493 -12.95 -21.26 21.52
CA ILE A 493 -12.03 -20.75 20.51
C ILE A 493 -12.52 -19.38 20.06
N MET A 494 -11.59 -18.45 19.82
CA MET A 494 -11.90 -17.13 19.31
C MET A 494 -11.40 -16.98 17.88
N ILE A 495 -12.26 -16.57 16.95
CA ILE A 495 -11.87 -16.24 15.58
C ILE A 495 -11.92 -14.72 15.44
N HIS A 496 -10.76 -14.11 15.17
CA HIS A 496 -10.68 -12.72 14.77
C HIS A 496 -10.94 -12.63 13.28
N ARG A 497 -11.69 -11.61 12.87
CA ARG A 497 -11.77 -11.30 11.46
C ARG A 497 -12.01 -9.82 11.19
N ALA A 498 -11.54 -9.40 10.03
CA ALA A 498 -11.87 -8.12 9.41
C ALA A 498 -12.08 -8.36 7.92
N ILE A 499 -13.05 -7.68 7.30
CA ILE A 499 -13.38 -7.85 5.89
C ILE A 499 -12.77 -6.72 5.08
N PHE A 500 -13.03 -5.47 5.48
CA PHE A 500 -12.39 -4.29 4.88
C PHE A 500 -10.96 -4.08 5.41
N GLY A 501 -10.69 -4.53 6.63
CA GLY A 501 -9.49 -4.18 7.38
C GLY A 501 -9.70 -2.88 8.13
N SER A 502 -9.19 -1.77 7.59
CA SER A 502 -9.58 -0.43 8.06
C SER A 502 -10.46 0.27 7.05
N LEU A 503 -11.49 0.96 7.52
CA LEU A 503 -12.39 1.75 6.66
C LEU A 503 -11.62 2.82 5.90
N GLU A 504 -10.65 3.48 6.53
CA GLU A 504 -9.79 4.47 5.88
C GLU A 504 -9.05 3.85 4.69
N ARG A 505 -8.36 2.72 4.89
CA ARG A 505 -7.60 2.05 3.82
C ARG A 505 -8.52 1.55 2.72
N PHE A 506 -9.61 0.89 3.08
CA PHE A 506 -10.58 0.40 2.10
C PHE A 506 -11.21 1.55 1.29
N PHE A 507 -11.54 2.67 1.93
CA PHE A 507 -12.00 3.87 1.24
C PHE A 507 -10.95 4.41 0.27
N GLY A 508 -9.68 4.47 0.68
CA GLY A 508 -8.57 4.82 -0.18
C GLY A 508 -8.53 3.93 -1.43
N ILE A 509 -8.55 2.60 -1.24
CA ILE A 509 -8.54 1.63 -2.33
C ILE A 509 -9.75 1.80 -3.26
N LEU A 510 -10.94 2.04 -2.71
CA LEU A 510 -12.14 2.33 -3.51
C LEU A 510 -11.97 3.58 -4.37
N VAL A 511 -11.44 4.68 -3.82
CA VAL A 511 -11.18 5.91 -4.59
C VAL A 511 -10.25 5.61 -5.76
N GLU A 512 -9.17 4.85 -5.56
CA GLU A 512 -8.20 4.52 -6.61
C GLU A 512 -8.78 3.54 -7.65
N ASN A 513 -9.51 2.52 -7.19
CA ASN A 513 -10.15 1.51 -8.02
C ASN A 513 -11.14 2.15 -9.01
N TYR A 514 -11.96 3.07 -8.52
CA TYR A 514 -12.95 3.78 -9.34
C TYR A 514 -12.38 5.04 -10.01
N ALA A 515 -11.13 5.43 -9.73
CA ALA A 515 -10.57 6.73 -10.14
C ALA A 515 -11.50 7.91 -9.78
N GLY A 516 -12.17 7.81 -8.63
CA GLY A 516 -13.19 8.75 -8.15
C GLY A 516 -14.56 8.69 -8.86
N ASP A 517 -14.72 7.85 -9.89
CA ASP A 517 -15.96 7.70 -10.68
C ASP A 517 -16.81 6.56 -10.10
N PHE A 518 -17.41 6.84 -8.95
CA PHE A 518 -18.08 5.83 -8.12
C PHE A 518 -19.39 5.29 -8.74
N PRO A 519 -19.77 4.04 -8.45
CA PRO A 519 -21.10 3.51 -8.74
C PRO A 519 -22.19 4.38 -8.14
N LEU A 520 -23.38 4.39 -8.75
CA LEU A 520 -24.47 5.28 -8.32
C LEU A 520 -24.84 5.08 -6.84
N TRP A 521 -24.80 3.85 -6.35
CA TRP A 521 -25.14 3.55 -4.96
C TRP A 521 -24.11 4.08 -3.95
N LEU A 522 -22.84 4.25 -4.34
CA LEU A 522 -21.76 4.81 -3.49
C LEU A 522 -21.51 6.29 -3.70
N ALA A 523 -21.87 6.85 -4.86
CA ALA A 523 -21.55 8.23 -5.20
C ALA A 523 -22.09 9.21 -4.12
N PRO A 524 -21.28 10.14 -3.60
CA PRO A 524 -21.72 11.06 -2.55
C PRO A 524 -22.87 11.94 -3.03
N VAL A 525 -22.88 12.27 -4.32
CA VAL A 525 -23.96 12.98 -5.00
C VAL A 525 -24.31 12.16 -6.23
N GLN A 526 -25.55 11.69 -6.29
CA GLN A 526 -26.04 10.82 -7.37
C GLN A 526 -26.53 11.64 -8.56
N LEU A 527 -27.22 12.74 -8.27
CA LEU A 527 -27.84 13.61 -9.27
C LEU A 527 -27.55 15.08 -8.96
N ARG A 528 -27.11 15.83 -9.96
CA ARG A 528 -27.03 17.30 -9.88
C ARG A 528 -28.00 17.96 -10.86
N LEU A 529 -28.89 18.81 -10.34
CA LEU A 529 -29.83 19.61 -11.12
C LEU A 529 -29.18 20.94 -11.52
N LEU A 530 -29.22 21.25 -12.82
CA LEU A 530 -28.65 22.45 -13.42
C LEU A 530 -29.76 23.39 -13.92
N PRO A 531 -30.24 24.33 -13.10
CA PRO A 531 -31.21 25.32 -13.54
C PRO A 531 -30.56 26.33 -14.48
N VAL A 532 -31.15 26.53 -15.67
CA VAL A 532 -30.61 27.44 -16.71
C VAL A 532 -30.73 28.92 -16.30
N SER A 533 -31.71 29.27 -15.46
CA SER A 533 -31.84 30.59 -14.87
C SER A 533 -32.50 30.55 -13.50
N ASP A 534 -32.50 31.68 -12.78
CA ASP A 534 -33.15 31.82 -11.47
C ASP A 534 -34.64 31.46 -11.50
N GLY A 535 -35.31 31.70 -12.64
CA GLY A 535 -36.73 31.38 -12.81
C GLY A 535 -37.04 29.88 -12.75
N GLN A 536 -36.07 29.00 -12.99
CA GLN A 536 -36.24 27.55 -12.91
C GLN A 536 -35.79 26.94 -11.57
N ARG A 537 -35.14 27.73 -10.69
CA ARG A 537 -34.59 27.20 -9.43
C ARG A 537 -35.64 26.66 -8.49
N ASN A 538 -36.82 27.29 -8.42
CA ASN A 538 -37.90 26.81 -7.56
C ASN A 538 -38.33 25.39 -7.95
N TYR A 539 -38.52 25.14 -9.24
CA TYR A 539 -38.85 23.79 -9.73
C TYR A 539 -37.72 22.79 -9.45
N ALA A 540 -36.45 23.16 -9.72
CA ALA A 540 -35.31 22.29 -9.41
C ALA A 540 -35.23 21.96 -7.91
N ASN A 541 -35.46 22.93 -7.02
CA ASN A 541 -35.48 22.71 -5.58
C ASN A 541 -36.62 21.80 -5.15
N THR A 542 -37.82 21.95 -5.72
CA THR A 542 -38.96 21.04 -5.48
C THR A 542 -38.60 19.61 -5.89
N VAL A 543 -38.09 19.42 -7.10
CA VAL A 543 -37.64 18.11 -7.60
C VAL A 543 -36.58 17.49 -6.68
N ALA A 544 -35.57 18.27 -6.30
CA ALA A 544 -34.51 17.80 -5.40
C ALA A 544 -35.06 17.41 -4.02
N GLN A 545 -36.00 18.17 -3.46
CA GLN A 545 -36.65 17.83 -2.19
C GLN A 545 -37.44 16.52 -2.29
N THR A 546 -38.22 16.35 -3.37
CA THR A 546 -38.98 15.10 -3.60
C THR A 546 -38.05 13.90 -3.69
N LEU A 547 -36.96 13.99 -4.45
CA LEU A 547 -35.99 12.90 -4.58
C LEU A 547 -35.24 12.63 -3.27
N LYS A 548 -34.88 13.68 -2.51
CA LYS A 548 -34.25 13.51 -1.19
C LYS A 548 -35.14 12.78 -0.19
N GLN A 549 -36.44 13.08 -0.17
CA GLN A 549 -37.41 12.38 0.68
C GLN A 549 -37.52 10.88 0.36
N GLN A 550 -37.12 10.49 -0.85
CA GLN A 550 -37.08 9.09 -1.29
C GLN A 550 -35.70 8.44 -1.10
N GLY A 551 -34.74 9.14 -0.48
CA GLY A 551 -33.41 8.61 -0.17
C GLY A 551 -32.33 8.90 -1.23
N TYR A 552 -32.64 9.61 -2.31
CA TYR A 552 -31.65 9.99 -3.32
C TYR A 552 -30.77 11.16 -2.86
N ARG A 553 -29.49 11.10 -3.24
CA ARG A 553 -28.50 12.15 -2.90
C ARG A 553 -28.42 13.17 -4.02
N VAL A 554 -29.30 14.16 -3.97
CA VAL A 554 -29.45 15.18 -5.02
C VAL A 554 -28.91 16.54 -4.60
N GLU A 555 -28.24 17.24 -5.52
CA GLU A 555 -27.83 18.63 -5.34
C GLU A 555 -28.42 19.52 -6.43
N VAL A 556 -28.65 20.80 -6.10
CA VAL A 556 -29.04 21.82 -7.07
C VAL A 556 -27.86 22.78 -7.21
N ASP A 557 -27.43 23.04 -8.43
CA ASP A 557 -26.34 23.97 -8.69
C ASP A 557 -26.74 25.41 -8.33
N ALA A 558 -25.94 26.02 -7.45
CA ALA A 558 -26.14 27.37 -6.93
C ALA A 558 -25.09 28.37 -7.46
N SER A 559 -24.19 27.97 -8.37
CA SER A 559 -23.05 28.79 -8.78
C SER A 559 -23.44 30.05 -9.55
N GLY A 560 -24.54 30.01 -10.31
CA GLY A 560 -24.91 31.05 -11.27
C GLY A 560 -24.04 31.08 -12.53
N ASP A 561 -23.17 30.08 -12.71
CA ASP A 561 -22.34 29.94 -13.89
C ASP A 561 -23.15 29.61 -15.15
N ARG A 562 -22.54 29.82 -16.32
CA ARG A 562 -23.12 29.37 -17.60
C ARG A 562 -23.26 27.85 -17.60
N LEU A 563 -24.34 27.34 -18.20
CA LEU A 563 -24.65 25.91 -18.27
C LEU A 563 -23.46 25.04 -18.70
N GLY A 564 -22.71 25.45 -19.73
CA GLY A 564 -21.52 24.70 -20.18
C GLY A 564 -20.43 24.58 -19.11
N LYS A 565 -20.24 25.60 -18.27
CA LYS A 565 -19.32 25.56 -17.14
C LYS A 565 -19.88 24.68 -16.02
N GLN A 566 -21.17 24.76 -15.72
CA GLN A 566 -21.83 23.88 -14.72
C GLN A 566 -21.71 22.40 -15.10
N ILE A 567 -21.94 22.05 -16.38
CA ILE A 567 -21.77 20.68 -16.88
C ILE A 567 -20.31 20.24 -16.71
N ARG A 568 -19.34 21.08 -17.12
CA ARG A 568 -17.92 20.77 -16.94
C ARG A 568 -17.54 20.58 -15.47
N THR A 569 -18.06 21.40 -14.56
CA THR A 569 -17.84 21.25 -13.12
C THR A 569 -18.40 19.93 -12.61
N ALA A 570 -19.62 19.56 -13.02
CA ALA A 570 -20.22 18.28 -12.66
C ALA A 570 -19.44 17.08 -13.22
N GLU A 571 -18.87 17.20 -14.43
CA GLU A 571 -18.01 16.17 -15.02
C GLU A 571 -16.68 16.02 -14.26
N LEU A 572 -16.07 17.13 -13.85
CA LEU A 572 -14.84 17.14 -13.03
C LEU A 572 -15.08 16.55 -11.63
N GLU A 573 -16.22 16.87 -11.02
CA GLU A 573 -16.67 16.28 -9.74
C GLU A 573 -17.20 14.85 -9.89
N LYS A 574 -17.21 14.30 -11.11
CA LYS A 574 -17.62 12.93 -11.42
C LYS A 574 -19.03 12.59 -10.92
N ILE A 575 -19.96 13.53 -11.08
CA ILE A 575 -21.37 13.30 -10.72
C ILE A 575 -21.97 12.28 -11.72
N PRO A 576 -22.55 11.16 -11.27
CA PRO A 576 -23.07 10.12 -12.16
C PRO A 576 -24.18 10.61 -13.09
N VAL A 577 -25.13 11.39 -12.55
CA VAL A 577 -26.27 11.91 -13.31
C VAL A 577 -26.35 13.43 -13.18
N VAL A 578 -26.54 14.10 -14.30
CA VAL A 578 -26.76 15.54 -14.40
C VAL A 578 -28.07 15.78 -15.11
N ALA A 579 -28.93 16.63 -14.57
CA ALA A 579 -30.20 16.97 -15.21
C ALA A 579 -30.35 18.49 -15.40
N VAL A 580 -30.53 18.91 -16.64
CA VAL A 580 -30.73 20.32 -16.99
C VAL A 580 -32.20 20.69 -16.85
N VAL A 581 -32.45 21.86 -16.26
CA VAL A 581 -33.79 22.38 -16.00
C VAL A 581 -33.96 23.72 -16.71
N GLY A 582 -34.51 23.69 -17.93
CA GLY A 582 -34.90 24.86 -18.71
C GLY A 582 -36.39 25.20 -18.57
N LYS A 583 -36.85 26.19 -19.36
CA LYS A 583 -38.26 26.61 -19.37
C LYS A 583 -39.19 25.48 -19.83
N ARG A 584 -38.78 24.76 -20.88
CA ARG A 584 -39.53 23.63 -21.44
C ARG A 584 -39.69 22.51 -20.41
N GLU A 585 -38.63 22.21 -19.66
CA GLU A 585 -38.65 21.18 -18.62
C GLU A 585 -39.60 21.53 -17.47
N VAL A 586 -39.69 22.82 -17.09
CA VAL A 586 -40.68 23.29 -16.10
C VAL A 586 -42.10 23.16 -16.64
N GLU A 587 -42.35 23.55 -17.89
CA GLU A 587 -43.68 23.48 -18.51
C GLU A 587 -44.17 22.04 -18.70
N GLN A 588 -43.28 21.13 -19.08
CA GLN A 588 -43.59 19.73 -19.37
C GLN A 588 -43.45 18.82 -18.14
N GLN A 589 -43.01 19.35 -17.00
CA GLN A 589 -42.65 18.59 -15.80
C GLN A 589 -41.64 17.45 -16.08
N THR A 590 -40.66 17.73 -16.94
CA THR A 590 -39.58 16.81 -17.33
C THR A 590 -38.22 17.33 -16.86
N LEU A 591 -37.17 16.57 -17.14
CA LEU A 591 -35.76 16.87 -16.88
C LEU A 591 -34.94 16.42 -18.09
N SER A 592 -34.02 17.23 -18.61
CA SER A 592 -33.09 16.78 -19.64
C SER A 592 -31.91 16.08 -18.98
N VAL A 593 -31.88 14.75 -19.04
CA VAL A 593 -30.96 13.92 -18.25
C VAL A 593 -29.75 13.53 -19.07
N ARG A 594 -28.57 13.69 -18.47
CA ARG A 594 -27.28 13.24 -18.97
C ARG A 594 -26.63 12.34 -17.93
N THR A 595 -26.15 11.19 -18.38
CA THR A 595 -25.40 10.22 -17.58
C THR A 595 -23.92 10.30 -17.92
N ARG A 596 -23.04 9.89 -17.00
CA ARG A 596 -21.60 9.88 -17.27
C ARG A 596 -21.21 8.79 -18.27
N GLN A 597 -21.86 7.63 -18.25
CA GLN A 597 -21.51 6.53 -19.15
C GLN A 597 -22.10 6.72 -20.55
N ASP A 598 -23.40 6.97 -20.65
CA ASP A 598 -24.11 6.93 -21.94
C ASP A 598 -24.38 8.32 -22.53
N GLY A 599 -23.93 9.38 -21.86
CA GLY A 599 -24.14 10.75 -22.32
C GLY A 599 -25.60 11.18 -22.24
N ASP A 600 -26.11 11.82 -23.28
CA ASP A 600 -27.45 12.41 -23.30
C ASP A 600 -28.54 11.33 -23.41
N ARG A 601 -29.44 11.29 -22.42
CA ARG A 601 -30.60 10.38 -22.36
C ARG A 601 -31.91 11.09 -22.74
N GLY A 602 -31.85 12.37 -23.11
CA GLY A 602 -32.99 13.17 -23.51
C GLY A 602 -33.87 13.60 -22.33
N ALA A 603 -35.11 13.99 -22.63
CA ALA A 603 -36.07 14.46 -21.63
C ALA A 603 -36.78 13.27 -20.96
N LEU A 604 -36.62 13.13 -19.65
CA LEU A 604 -37.27 12.13 -18.82
C LEU A 604 -38.20 12.81 -17.82
N ASN A 605 -39.33 12.18 -17.51
CA ASN A 605 -40.14 12.57 -16.35
C ASN A 605 -39.53 12.02 -15.05
N LEU A 606 -40.05 12.48 -13.92
CA LEU A 606 -39.51 12.10 -12.60
C LEU A 606 -39.62 10.60 -12.32
N THR A 607 -40.70 9.95 -12.74
CA THR A 607 -40.94 8.52 -12.53
C THR A 607 -39.99 7.66 -13.35
N GLU A 608 -39.74 8.04 -14.61
CA GLU A 608 -38.76 7.38 -15.47
C GLU A 608 -37.35 7.48 -14.89
N LEU A 609 -36.95 8.68 -14.46
CA LEU A 609 -35.65 8.90 -13.83
C LEU A 609 -35.49 8.07 -12.55
N GLN A 610 -36.51 8.03 -11.70
CA GLN A 610 -36.52 7.19 -10.49
C GLN A 610 -36.37 5.71 -10.82
N GLY A 611 -37.08 5.21 -11.84
CA GLY A 611 -36.97 3.82 -12.27
C GLY A 611 -35.54 3.45 -12.69
N LEU A 612 -34.91 4.30 -13.50
CA LEU A 612 -33.51 4.12 -13.92
C LEU A 612 -32.54 4.13 -12.74
N MET A 613 -32.66 5.11 -11.84
CA MET A 613 -31.77 5.23 -10.69
C MET A 613 -31.96 4.08 -9.70
N THR A 614 -33.20 3.63 -9.46
CA THR A 614 -33.49 2.50 -8.57
C THR A 614 -32.86 1.21 -9.11
N GLN A 615 -33.05 0.93 -10.40
CA GLN A 615 -32.49 -0.25 -11.03
C GLN A 615 -30.96 -0.27 -10.93
N ALA A 616 -30.31 0.84 -11.24
CA ALA A 616 -28.86 0.92 -11.17
C ALA A 616 -28.29 0.84 -9.74
N ILE A 617 -29.00 1.36 -8.75
CA ILE A 617 -28.64 1.17 -7.33
C ILE A 617 -28.75 -0.30 -6.95
N ALA A 618 -29.82 -0.99 -7.40
CA ALA A 618 -30.04 -2.41 -7.12
C ALA A 618 -28.97 -3.30 -7.78
N ASP A 619 -28.60 -2.99 -9.03
CA ASP A 619 -27.53 -3.69 -9.76
C ASP A 619 -26.13 -3.34 -9.25
N ARG A 620 -26.04 -2.39 -8.29
CA ARG A 620 -24.79 -1.84 -7.74
C ARG A 620 -23.83 -1.33 -8.83
N GLY A 621 -24.39 -0.98 -9.98
CA GLY A 621 -23.68 -0.61 -11.19
C GLY A 621 -23.38 0.89 -11.29
N ARG A 622 -22.71 1.24 -12.39
CA ARG A 622 -22.58 2.62 -12.88
C ARG A 622 -23.76 2.93 -13.83
N VAL A 623 -24.03 4.22 -14.04
CA VAL A 623 -25.13 4.73 -14.88
C VAL A 623 -24.62 5.71 -15.92
#